data_AF-A0A126PB98-F1
#
_entry.id   AF-A0A126PB98-F1
#
_cell.length_a   1.000
_cell.length_b   1.000
_cell.length_c   1.000
_cell.angle_alpha   90.00
_cell.angle_beta   90.00
_cell.angle_gamma   90.00
#
_symmetry.space_group_name_H-M   'P 1'
#
loop_
_entity.id
_entity.type
_entity.pdbx_description
1 polymer ?
#
loop_
_entity_poly.entity_id
_entity_poly.type
_entity_poly.pdbx_seq_one_letter_code
_entity_poly.pdbx_strand_id
1 'polypeptide(L)'
;MLTYISGGQRSGKSRYAQELALTLSPNPVYLATSRAWDDDHRQRIARHVADRDARWTTLEEEKYVSRLDLVGRTVVLDCVTLWLTNFFTDAKYDVETTLHEAKTEFDKIMQQDCNLIIISNEIGMGLHAPTEAGRKFADLQGWLNQHIAQRADRAIFMVSGLPLVVK
;
A
#
# COMPACT_ATOMS: atom_id res chain seq x y z
N MET A 1 4.34 10.86 10.64
CA MET A 1 3.18 10.10 11.16
C MET A 1 2.85 8.98 10.17
N LEU A 2 2.61 7.75 10.64
CA LEU A 2 2.22 6.60 9.82
C LEU A 2 0.79 6.14 10.15
N THR A 3 -0.11 6.15 9.16
CA THR A 3 -1.43 5.53 9.23
C THR A 3 -1.49 4.31 8.33
N TYR A 4 -1.77 3.14 8.90
CA TYR A 4 -1.97 1.88 8.17
C TYR A 4 -3.46 1.61 7.98
N ILE A 5 -3.88 1.36 6.74
CA ILE A 5 -5.27 1.08 6.37
C ILE A 5 -5.32 -0.26 5.63
N SER A 6 -5.99 -1.25 6.22
CA SER A 6 -6.21 -2.56 5.61
C SER A 6 -7.69 -2.90 5.43
N GLY A 7 -7.99 -4.02 4.78
CA GLY A 7 -9.36 -4.45 4.50
C GLY A 7 -9.50 -5.19 3.17
N GLY A 8 -10.69 -5.76 2.94
CA GLY A 8 -11.00 -6.53 1.72
C GLY A 8 -11.07 -5.68 0.45
N GLN A 9 -11.22 -6.35 -0.70
CA GLN A 9 -11.44 -5.66 -1.97
C GLN A 9 -12.75 -4.84 -1.91
N ARG A 10 -12.74 -3.63 -2.48
CA ARG A 10 -13.88 -2.70 -2.50
C ARG A 10 -14.43 -2.33 -1.10
N SER A 11 -13.62 -2.43 -0.05
CA SER A 11 -14.06 -2.07 1.31
C SER A 11 -14.04 -0.57 1.63
N GLY A 12 -13.64 0.28 0.69
CA GLY A 12 -13.59 1.75 0.86
C GLY A 12 -12.22 2.33 1.26
N LYS A 13 -11.17 1.50 1.35
CA LYS A 13 -9.80 1.93 1.76
C LYS A 13 -9.28 3.15 1.02
N SER A 14 -9.28 3.11 -0.32
CA SER A 14 -8.69 4.16 -1.15
C SER A 14 -9.41 5.50 -0.96
N ARG A 15 -10.75 5.49 -0.87
CA ARG A 15 -11.53 6.71 -0.60
C ARG A 15 -11.21 7.28 0.78
N TYR A 16 -11.23 6.44 1.82
CA TYR A 16 -10.92 6.87 3.19
C TYR A 16 -9.51 7.45 3.30
N ALA A 17 -8.52 6.80 2.69
CA ALA A 17 -7.13 7.27 2.68
C ALA A 17 -6.98 8.63 1.98
N GLN A 18 -7.68 8.83 0.87
CA GLN A 18 -7.65 10.10 0.13
C GLN A 18 -8.32 11.24 0.90
N GLU A 19 -9.49 10.99 1.49
CA GLU A 19 -10.17 11.96 2.35
C GLU A 19 -9.28 12.33 3.54
N LEU A 20 -8.66 11.35 4.20
CA LEU A 20 -7.70 11.59 5.28
C LEU A 20 -6.51 12.43 4.82
N ALA A 21 -5.90 12.10 3.67
CA ALA A 21 -4.76 12.84 3.13
C ALA A 21 -5.09 14.33 2.91
N LEU A 22 -6.28 14.63 2.39
CA LEU A 22 -6.75 15.99 2.15
C LEU A 22 -7.00 16.78 3.44
N THR A 23 -7.27 16.12 4.58
CA THR A 23 -7.31 16.79 5.88
C THR A 23 -5.93 17.15 6.43
N LEU A 24 -4.88 16.47 5.97
CA LEU A 24 -3.51 16.62 6.46
C LEU A 24 -2.67 17.53 5.56
N SER A 25 -3.02 17.67 4.29
CA SER A 25 -2.30 18.51 3.35
C SER A 25 -3.23 19.03 2.24
N PRO A 26 -3.06 20.30 1.81
CA PRO A 26 -3.76 20.81 0.64
C PRO A 26 -3.25 20.21 -0.68
N ASN A 27 -2.04 19.63 -0.69
CA ASN A 27 -1.38 19.08 -1.88
C ASN A 27 -0.77 17.70 -1.61
N PRO A 28 -1.59 16.65 -1.39
CA PRO A 28 -1.09 15.31 -1.10
C PRO A 28 -0.47 14.63 -2.33
N VAL A 29 0.41 13.68 -2.07
CA VAL A 29 1.06 12.83 -3.08
C VAL A 29 0.36 11.47 -3.11
N TYR A 30 -0.01 11.02 -4.30
CA TYR A 30 -0.42 9.64 -4.55
C TYR A 30 0.77 8.86 -5.11
N LEU A 31 1.24 7.88 -4.37
CA LEU A 31 2.37 7.04 -4.75
C LEU A 31 1.85 5.71 -5.31
N ALA A 32 1.89 5.59 -6.63
CA ALA A 32 1.49 4.39 -7.35
C ALA A 32 2.70 3.43 -7.47
N THR A 33 2.52 2.22 -6.98
CA THR A 33 3.58 1.19 -6.90
C THR A 33 3.37 0.04 -7.87
N SER A 34 2.27 0.03 -8.60
CA SER A 34 1.94 -1.08 -9.48
C SER A 34 2.60 -0.95 -10.85
N ARG A 35 3.23 -2.03 -11.35
CA ARG A 35 3.46 -2.15 -12.80
C ARG A 35 2.11 -2.26 -13.52
N ALA A 36 2.01 -1.75 -14.74
CA ALA A 36 0.83 -1.94 -15.58
C ALA A 36 0.82 -3.38 -16.12
N TRP A 37 0.27 -4.32 -15.35
CA TRP A 37 0.31 -5.75 -15.66
C TRP A 37 -0.76 -6.19 -16.69
N ASP A 38 -1.93 -5.53 -16.73
CA ASP A 38 -3.01 -5.83 -17.70
C ASP A 38 -3.99 -4.64 -17.95
N ASP A 39 -4.96 -4.82 -18.85
CA ASP A 39 -5.95 -3.81 -19.24
C ASP A 39 -7.01 -3.51 -18.16
N ASP A 40 -7.33 -4.46 -17.27
CA ASP A 40 -8.24 -4.23 -16.13
C ASP A 40 -7.57 -3.33 -15.09
N HIS A 41 -6.25 -3.53 -14.91
CA HIS A 41 -5.38 -2.70 -14.11
C HIS A 41 -5.32 -1.27 -14.66
N ARG A 42 -5.24 -1.11 -15.99
CA ARG A 42 -5.31 0.22 -16.64
C ARG A 42 -6.65 0.93 -16.40
N GLN A 43 -7.79 0.22 -16.46
CA GLN A 43 -9.09 0.84 -16.14
C GLN A 43 -9.22 1.24 -14.67
N ARG A 44 -8.63 0.47 -13.75
CA ARG A 44 -8.60 0.83 -12.32
C ARG A 44 -7.72 2.05 -12.07
N ILE A 45 -6.55 2.13 -12.70
CA ILE A 45 -5.69 3.32 -12.67
C ILE A 45 -6.47 4.54 -13.19
N ALA A 46 -7.17 4.44 -14.33
CA ALA A 46 -7.92 5.55 -14.91
C ALA A 46 -9.02 6.10 -13.98
N ARG A 47 -9.74 5.23 -13.25
CA ARG A 47 -10.72 5.68 -12.23
C ARG A 47 -10.03 6.35 -11.05
N HIS A 48 -8.94 5.78 -10.56
CA HIS A 48 -8.18 6.38 -9.46
C HIS A 48 -7.58 7.74 -9.84
N VAL A 49 -7.17 7.93 -11.10
CA VAL A 49 -6.74 9.23 -11.62
C VAL A 49 -7.91 10.21 -11.70
N ALA A 50 -9.10 9.75 -12.12
CA ALA A 50 -10.30 10.59 -12.22
C ALA A 50 -10.87 11.03 -10.85
N ASP A 51 -10.67 10.22 -9.81
CA ASP A 51 -11.08 10.56 -8.43
C ASP A 51 -10.17 11.63 -7.79
N ARG A 52 -9.03 11.95 -8.42
CA ARG A 52 -8.07 12.96 -7.94
C ARG A 52 -8.23 14.25 -8.73
N ASP A 53 -8.40 15.36 -8.01
CA ASP A 53 -8.42 16.70 -8.61
C ASP A 53 -7.01 17.32 -8.66
N ALA A 54 -6.93 18.59 -9.07
CA ALA A 54 -5.70 19.34 -9.25
C ALA A 54 -4.81 19.47 -7.99
N ARG A 55 -5.33 19.11 -6.80
CA ARG A 55 -4.55 19.11 -5.55
C ARG A 55 -3.52 17.98 -5.50
N TRP A 56 -3.71 16.92 -6.28
CA TRP A 56 -2.89 15.71 -6.15
C TRP A 56 -1.67 15.74 -7.07
N THR A 57 -0.52 15.39 -6.50
CA THR A 57 0.67 15.00 -7.29
C THR A 57 0.74 13.48 -7.37
N THR A 58 0.90 12.90 -8.56
CA THR A 58 1.11 11.45 -8.71
C THR A 58 2.61 11.19 -8.90
N LEU A 59 3.16 10.28 -8.11
CA LEU A 59 4.51 9.73 -8.30
C LEU A 59 4.39 8.23 -8.58
N GLU A 60 5.21 7.72 -9.48
CA GLU A 60 5.26 6.32 -9.86
C GLU A 60 6.65 5.77 -9.55
N GLU A 61 6.70 4.75 -8.70
CA GLU A 61 7.93 4.01 -8.40
C GLU A 61 7.53 2.60 -7.95
N GLU A 62 8.05 1.59 -8.65
CA GLU A 62 7.57 0.21 -8.53
C GLU A 62 8.09 -0.49 -7.28
N LYS A 63 9.32 -0.19 -6.85
CA LYS A 63 9.98 -0.91 -5.76
C LYS A 63 10.67 0.04 -4.80
N TYR A 64 11.57 0.87 -5.31
CA TYR A 64 12.49 1.64 -4.47
C TYR A 64 11.95 3.02 -4.13
N VAL A 65 10.74 3.02 -3.56
CA VAL A 65 9.97 4.23 -3.22
C VAL A 65 10.70 5.15 -2.24
N SER A 66 11.66 4.64 -1.46
CA SER A 66 12.52 5.45 -0.59
C SER A 66 13.49 6.36 -1.36
N ARG A 67 13.65 6.17 -2.67
CA ARG A 67 14.45 7.07 -3.53
C ARG A 67 13.73 8.37 -3.86
N LEU A 68 12.42 8.41 -3.68
CA LEU A 68 11.63 9.63 -3.85
C LEU A 68 11.85 10.54 -2.64
N ASP A 69 11.90 11.85 -2.89
CA ASP A 69 11.92 12.86 -1.83
C ASP A 69 10.50 13.11 -1.33
N LEU A 70 10.18 12.50 -0.19
CA LEU A 70 8.88 12.59 0.46
C LEU A 70 8.91 13.52 1.68
N VAL A 71 10.04 14.17 1.97
CA VAL A 71 10.21 15.00 3.18
C VAL A 71 9.18 16.13 3.21
N GLY A 72 8.49 16.27 4.34
CA GLY A 72 7.43 17.25 4.56
C GLY A 72 6.15 17.00 3.76
N ARG A 73 6.03 15.88 3.03
CA ARG A 73 4.85 15.54 2.22
C ARG A 73 3.84 14.71 3.01
N THR A 74 2.59 14.78 2.59
CA THR A 74 1.57 13.76 2.91
C THR A 74 1.42 12.83 1.73
N VAL A 75 1.65 11.54 1.94
CA VAL A 75 1.78 10.53 0.89
C VAL A 75 0.79 9.40 1.12
N VAL A 76 0.00 9.08 0.11
CA VAL A 76 -0.84 7.87 0.07
C VAL A 76 -0.13 6.82 -0.79
N LEU A 77 0.32 5.72 -0.18
CA LEU A 77 0.89 4.57 -0.87
C LEU A 77 -0.23 3.54 -1.11
N ASP A 78 -0.61 3.36 -2.39
CA ASP A 78 -1.67 2.44 -2.82
C ASP A 78 -1.12 1.47 -3.88
N CYS A 79 -0.98 0.16 -3.62
CA CYS A 79 -1.08 -0.49 -2.31
C CYS A 79 0.12 -1.40 -2.08
N VAL A 80 0.37 -1.72 -0.81
CA VAL A 80 1.40 -2.68 -0.37
C VAL A 80 1.30 -4.01 -1.12
N THR A 81 0.09 -4.47 -1.46
CA THR A 81 -0.09 -5.74 -2.17
C THR A 81 0.53 -5.74 -3.55
N LEU A 82 0.33 -4.68 -4.32
CA LEU A 82 0.89 -4.59 -5.67
C LEU A 82 2.39 -4.29 -5.61
N TRP A 83 2.81 -3.44 -4.68
CA TRP A 83 4.21 -3.18 -4.38
C TRP A 83 4.97 -4.47 -4.04
N LEU A 84 4.45 -5.27 -3.11
CA LEU A 84 5.03 -6.55 -2.69
C LEU A 84 5.06 -7.58 -3.82
N THR A 85 4.08 -7.55 -4.72
CA THR A 85 4.05 -8.41 -5.91
C THR A 85 5.25 -8.16 -6.83
N ASN A 86 5.72 -6.92 -6.94
CA ASN A 86 6.91 -6.60 -7.73
C ASN A 86 8.18 -7.22 -7.13
N PHE A 87 8.37 -7.14 -5.80
CA PHE A 87 9.47 -7.83 -5.12
C PHE A 87 9.36 -9.34 -5.28
N PHE A 88 8.18 -9.90 -5.06
CA PHE A 88 7.95 -11.34 -5.12
C PHE A 88 8.23 -11.93 -6.52
N THR A 89 7.85 -11.20 -7.56
CA THR A 89 8.11 -11.60 -8.95
C THR A 89 9.59 -11.53 -9.29
N ASP A 90 10.26 -10.43 -8.93
CA ASP A 90 11.69 -10.23 -9.22
C ASP A 90 12.58 -11.23 -8.45
N ALA A 91 12.18 -11.58 -7.23
CA ALA A 91 12.82 -12.62 -6.41
C ALA A 91 12.45 -14.06 -6.84
N LYS A 92 11.78 -14.24 -8.00
CA LYS A 92 11.37 -15.56 -8.52
C LYS A 92 10.54 -16.38 -7.52
N TYR A 93 9.63 -15.70 -6.82
CA TYR A 93 8.74 -16.28 -5.83
C TYR A 93 9.45 -16.83 -4.57
N ASP A 94 10.67 -16.35 -4.29
CA ASP A 94 11.38 -16.63 -3.04
C ASP A 94 10.85 -15.78 -1.89
N VAL A 95 10.41 -16.43 -0.82
CA VAL A 95 9.73 -15.79 0.31
C VAL A 95 10.70 -14.98 1.16
N GLU A 96 11.85 -15.55 1.51
CA GLU A 96 12.78 -14.92 2.44
C GLU A 96 13.39 -13.65 1.86
N THR A 97 13.86 -13.74 0.61
CA THR A 97 14.43 -12.60 -0.12
C THR A 97 13.39 -11.49 -0.28
N THR A 98 12.17 -11.85 -0.71
CA THR A 98 11.07 -10.88 -0.89
C THR A 98 10.75 -10.13 0.40
N LEU A 99 10.59 -10.86 1.50
CA LEU A 99 10.25 -10.26 2.79
C LEU A 99 11.37 -9.37 3.31
N HIS A 100 12.63 -9.81 3.16
CA HIS A 100 13.79 -9.03 3.55
C HIS A 100 13.85 -7.71 2.77
N GLU A 101 13.82 -7.77 1.43
CA GLU A 101 13.91 -6.59 0.57
C GLU A 101 12.76 -5.59 0.83
N ALA A 102 11.52 -6.08 0.92
CA ALA A 102 10.36 -5.22 1.16
C ALA A 102 10.40 -4.56 2.55
N LYS A 103 10.82 -5.30 3.59
CA LYS A 103 10.99 -4.71 4.94
C LYS A 103 12.09 -3.66 4.96
N THR A 104 13.25 -3.98 4.37
CA THR A 104 14.37 -3.04 4.29
C THR A 104 13.98 -1.76 3.55
N GLU A 105 13.22 -1.89 2.46
CA GLU A 105 12.77 -0.71 1.71
C GLU A 105 11.74 0.10 2.50
N PHE A 106 10.76 -0.56 3.13
CA PHE A 106 9.80 0.12 4.00
C PHE A 106 10.48 0.86 5.16
N ASP A 107 11.46 0.23 5.81
CA ASP A 107 12.19 0.82 6.92
C ASP A 107 12.99 2.07 6.49
N LYS A 108 13.42 2.18 5.23
CA LYS A 108 14.02 3.42 4.69
C LYS A 108 13.00 4.53 4.49
N ILE A 109 11.79 4.23 4.02
CA ILE A 109 10.72 5.24 3.89
C ILE A 109 10.42 5.83 5.27
N MET A 110 10.39 4.99 6.31
CA MET A 110 10.16 5.41 7.70
C MET A 110 11.23 6.35 8.26
N GLN A 111 12.40 6.44 7.62
CA GLN A 111 13.44 7.41 8.00
C GLN A 111 13.18 8.80 7.41
N GLN A 112 12.29 8.94 6.42
CA GLN A 112 11.91 10.23 5.87
C GLN A 112 10.83 10.87 6.74
N ASP A 113 11.02 12.15 7.08
CA ASP A 113 10.03 12.91 7.84
C ASP A 113 8.83 13.27 6.96
N CYS A 114 7.83 12.39 6.91
CA CYS A 114 6.62 12.55 6.11
C CYS A 114 5.38 12.01 6.84
N ASN A 115 4.20 12.40 6.34
CA ASN A 115 2.93 11.80 6.73
C ASN A 115 2.60 10.68 5.75
N LEU A 116 2.78 9.44 6.16
CA LEU A 116 2.59 8.28 5.31
C LEU A 116 1.27 7.58 5.62
N ILE A 117 0.39 7.48 4.62
CA ILE A 117 -0.86 6.73 4.68
C ILE A 117 -0.70 5.52 3.77
N ILE A 118 -0.70 4.32 4.34
CA ILE A 118 -0.45 3.08 3.61
C ILE A 118 -1.75 2.29 3.46
N ILE A 119 -2.06 1.90 2.22
CA ILE A 119 -3.15 0.97 1.92
C ILE A 119 -2.59 -0.42 1.69
N SER A 120 -3.19 -1.42 2.35
CA SER A 120 -2.92 -2.83 2.08
C SER A 120 -4.23 -3.62 1.95
N ASN A 121 -4.21 -4.74 1.23
CA ASN A 121 -5.33 -5.66 1.23
C ASN A 121 -5.19 -6.69 2.35
N GLU A 122 -6.31 -7.05 2.97
CA GLU A 122 -6.39 -8.19 3.85
C GLU A 122 -6.86 -9.41 3.05
N ILE A 123 -5.93 -10.36 2.82
CA ILE A 123 -6.16 -11.53 1.95
C ILE A 123 -6.08 -12.86 2.72
N GLY A 124 -5.74 -12.84 4.01
CA GLY A 124 -5.59 -14.03 4.85
C GLY A 124 -6.88 -14.56 5.48
N MET A 125 -8.03 -13.94 5.21
CA MET A 125 -9.32 -14.29 5.83
C MET A 125 -10.19 -15.25 4.98
N GLY A 126 -9.60 -15.88 3.97
CA GLY A 126 -10.27 -16.81 3.06
C GLY A 126 -9.69 -18.22 3.11
N LEU A 127 -10.09 -19.06 2.15
CA LEU A 127 -9.44 -20.35 1.92
C LEU A 127 -8.02 -20.16 1.39
N HIS A 128 -7.16 -21.16 1.60
CA HIS A 128 -5.83 -21.16 0.99
C HIS A 128 -5.91 -21.05 -0.52
N ALA A 129 -5.00 -20.28 -1.11
CA ALA A 129 -4.89 -20.18 -2.55
C ALA A 129 -4.63 -21.57 -3.17
N PRO A 130 -5.17 -21.85 -4.36
CA PRO A 130 -5.01 -23.15 -5.01
C PRO A 130 -3.54 -23.38 -5.43
N THR A 131 -2.81 -22.32 -5.75
CA THR A 131 -1.41 -22.37 -6.19
C THR A 131 -0.45 -22.21 -5.01
N GLU A 132 0.72 -22.82 -5.10
CA GLU A 132 1.79 -22.67 -4.11
C GLU A 132 2.25 -21.21 -4.01
N ALA A 133 2.46 -20.55 -5.16
CA ALA A 133 2.84 -19.14 -5.21
C ALA A 133 1.80 -18.24 -4.52
N GLY A 134 0.50 -18.53 -4.68
CA GLY A 134 -0.57 -17.79 -4.00
C GLY A 134 -0.55 -17.97 -2.48
N ARG A 135 -0.25 -19.19 -1.99
CA ARG A 135 -0.12 -19.45 -0.55
C ARG A 135 1.09 -18.71 0.03
N LYS A 136 2.25 -18.83 -0.62
CA LYS A 136 3.47 -18.09 -0.28
C LYS A 136 3.23 -16.58 -0.23
N PHE A 137 2.51 -16.05 -1.21
CA PHE A 137 2.19 -14.62 -1.25
C PHE A 137 1.25 -14.18 -0.13
N ALA A 138 0.25 -15.00 0.22
CA ALA A 138 -0.64 -14.70 1.35
C ALA A 138 0.13 -14.62 2.68
N ASP A 139 1.05 -15.55 2.92
CA ASP A 139 1.93 -15.54 4.10
C ASP A 139 2.82 -14.29 4.11
N LEU A 140 3.46 -13.98 2.98
CA LEU A 140 4.28 -12.78 2.80
C LEU A 140 3.52 -11.49 3.09
N GLN A 141 2.32 -11.35 2.52
CA GLN A 141 1.45 -10.18 2.73
C GLN A 141 1.11 -10.04 4.22
N GLY A 142 0.77 -11.14 4.89
CA GLY A 142 0.49 -11.16 6.32
C GLY A 142 1.67 -10.69 7.17
N TRP A 143 2.88 -11.19 6.90
CA TRP A 143 4.08 -10.79 7.63
C TRP A 143 4.49 -9.34 7.38
N LEU A 144 4.36 -8.84 6.14
CA LEU A 144 4.65 -7.45 5.84
C LEU A 144 3.60 -6.51 6.47
N ASN A 145 2.31 -6.88 6.41
CA ASN A 145 1.23 -6.14 7.07
C ASN A 145 1.48 -5.99 8.57
N GLN A 146 1.91 -7.07 9.24
CA GLN A 146 2.29 -7.03 10.66
C GLN A 146 3.47 -6.07 10.91
N HIS A 147 4.52 -6.13 10.08
CA HIS A 147 5.70 -5.27 10.22
C HIS A 147 5.35 -3.78 10.10
N ILE A 148 4.47 -3.44 9.16
CA ILE A 148 3.97 -2.08 8.94
C ILE A 148 3.06 -1.66 10.10
N ALA A 149 2.07 -2.47 10.46
CA ALA A 149 1.08 -2.13 11.50
C ALA A 149 1.73 -1.94 12.89
N GLN A 150 2.76 -2.71 13.22
CA GLN A 150 3.51 -2.55 14.47
C GLN A 150 4.14 -1.16 14.59
N ARG A 151 4.63 -0.60 13.49
CA ARG A 151 5.24 0.74 13.42
C ARG A 151 4.25 1.87 13.19
N ALA A 152 3.02 1.56 12.78
CA ALA A 152 2.01 2.58 12.52
C ALA A 152 1.57 3.29 13.80
N ASP A 153 1.39 4.60 13.74
CA ASP A 153 0.80 5.40 14.82
C ASP A 153 -0.70 5.09 14.94
N ARG A 154 -1.35 4.80 13.82
CA ARG A 154 -2.77 4.44 13.73
C ARG A 154 -2.97 3.28 12.77
N ALA A 155 -3.81 2.32 13.14
CA ALA A 155 -4.18 1.20 12.27
C ALA A 155 -5.71 1.11 12.13
N ILE A 156 -6.18 0.98 10.88
CA ILE A 156 -7.60 1.00 10.53
C ILE A 156 -7.91 -0.20 9.64
N PHE A 157 -8.91 -0.97 10.02
CA PHE A 157 -9.49 -2.03 9.20
C PHE A 157 -10.79 -1.53 8.58
N MET A 158 -10.88 -1.52 7.25
CA MET A 158 -12.04 -1.03 6.51
C MET A 158 -12.99 -2.17 6.17
N VAL A 159 -14.26 -2.03 6.56
CA VAL A 159 -15.34 -2.98 6.28
C VAL A 159 -16.54 -2.23 5.72
N SER A 160 -16.96 -2.54 4.49
CA SER A 160 -18.14 -1.93 3.85
C SER A 160 -18.17 -0.39 3.88
N GLY A 161 -17.00 0.26 3.75
CA GLY A 161 -16.84 1.71 3.81
C GLY A 161 -16.74 2.28 5.23
N LEU A 162 -16.84 1.45 6.26
CA LEU A 162 -16.76 1.86 7.66
C LEU A 162 -15.34 1.60 8.22
N PRO A 163 -14.72 2.59 8.87
CA PRO A 163 -13.42 2.42 9.52
C PRO A 163 -13.57 1.78 10.91
N LEU A 164 -12.86 0.68 11.13
CA LEU A 164 -12.64 0.10 12.46
C LEU A 164 -11.21 0.43 12.90
N VAL A 165 -11.05 1.30 13.89
CA VAL A 165 -9.73 1.63 14.46
C VAL A 165 -9.28 0.50 15.37
N VAL A 166 -8.10 -0.07 15.11
CA VAL A 166 -7.53 -1.20 15.86
C VAL A 166 -6.25 -0.83 16.62
N LYS A 167 -5.62 0.31 16.27
CA LYS A 167 -4.51 0.96 16.98
C LYS A 167 -4.65 2.47 16.82
#